data_AF-A0AAU7KPY8-F1
#
_entry.id   AF-A0AAU7KPY8-F1
#
_cell.length_a   1.000
_cell.length_b   1.000
_cell.length_c   1.000
_cell.angle_alpha   90.00
_cell.angle_beta   90.00
_cell.angle_gamma   90.00
#
_symmetry.space_group_name_H-M   'P 1'
#
loop_
_entity.id
_entity.type
_entity.pdbx_description
1 polymer ?
#
loop_
_entity_poly.entity_id
_entity_poly.type
_entity_poly.pdbx_seq_one_letter_code
_entity_poly.pdbx_strand_id
1 'polypeptide(L)'
;MDYFERVLNPENWFAQSWQMFEAASVLWESLLEKEPILSERDTQRQSGSLKGALLLLGLAAENALKGAYVYKNAPDLSKERLSAKHFHEKAHDLNDVASRLGLSLKPDHSVLLERLSTSVQWSSKYKAPLKKSDLDGLIHGVKMGSTDLDAIENLIEDLQRQSGYSEENGWP
;
A
#
# COMPACT_ATOMS: atom_id res chain seq x y z
N MET A 1 -14.57 -11.50 16.61
CA MET A 1 -14.54 -11.10 15.20
C MET A 1 -14.37 -12.31 14.32
N ASP A 2 -15.41 -12.68 13.57
CA ASP A 2 -15.36 -13.81 12.63
C ASP A 2 -14.73 -13.40 11.28
N TYR A 3 -14.62 -14.35 10.35
CA TYR A 3 -14.04 -14.12 9.02
C TYR A 3 -14.80 -13.05 8.22
N PHE A 4 -16.13 -13.09 8.23
CA PHE A 4 -16.96 -12.21 7.42
C PHE A 4 -16.90 -10.78 7.94
N GLU A 5 -16.94 -10.59 9.26
CA GLU A 5 -16.77 -9.30 9.90
C GLU A 5 -15.42 -8.66 9.56
N ARG A 6 -14.33 -9.45 9.55
CA ARG A 6 -13.00 -8.97 9.13
C ARG A 6 -12.95 -8.47 7.70
N VAL A 7 -13.65 -9.13 6.79
CA VAL A 7 -13.62 -8.83 5.36
C VAL A 7 -14.59 -7.70 4.99
N LEU A 8 -15.79 -7.70 5.58
CA LEU A 8 -16.88 -6.81 5.23
C LEU A 8 -16.81 -5.45 5.93
N ASN A 9 -16.14 -5.34 7.07
CA ASN A 9 -16.03 -4.08 7.79
C ASN A 9 -14.83 -3.25 7.25
N PRO A 10 -15.07 -2.08 6.63
CA PRO A 10 -14.01 -1.19 6.16
C PRO A 10 -13.02 -0.77 7.24
N GLU A 11 -13.47 -0.60 8.50
CA GLU A 11 -12.62 -0.24 9.63
C GLU A 11 -11.42 -1.17 9.76
N ASN A 12 -11.63 -2.48 9.59
CA ASN A 12 -10.56 -3.46 9.71
C ASN A 12 -9.48 -3.28 8.65
N TRP A 13 -9.86 -2.87 7.44
CA TRP A 13 -8.92 -2.57 6.36
C TRP A 13 -8.14 -1.29 6.63
N PHE A 14 -8.79 -0.23 7.13
CA PHE A 14 -8.11 1.01 7.49
C PHE A 14 -7.21 0.85 8.71
N ALA A 15 -7.63 0.07 9.71
CA ALA A 15 -6.77 -0.30 10.84
C ALA A 15 -5.50 -1.02 10.36
N GLN A 16 -5.66 -1.97 9.42
CA GLN A 16 -4.52 -2.65 8.81
C GLN A 16 -3.63 -1.69 8.00
N SER A 17 -4.23 -0.73 7.31
CA SER A 17 -3.54 0.32 6.56
C SER A 17 -2.64 1.15 7.48
N TRP A 18 -3.20 1.71 8.56
CA TRP A 18 -2.46 2.52 9.52
C TRP A 18 -1.32 1.76 10.18
N GLN A 19 -1.54 0.51 10.60
CA GLN A 19 -0.47 -0.32 11.17
C GLN A 19 0.72 -0.49 10.21
N MET A 20 0.45 -0.67 8.92
CA MET A 20 1.50 -0.81 7.91
C MET A 20 2.17 0.54 7.60
N PHE A 21 1.39 1.63 7.58
CA PHE A 21 1.91 2.99 7.41
C PHE A 21 2.88 3.35 8.53
N GLU A 22 2.48 3.20 9.80
CA GLU A 22 3.33 3.48 10.96
C GLU A 22 4.64 2.67 10.92
N ALA A 23 4.55 1.38 10.60
CA ALA A 23 5.73 0.54 10.47
C ALA A 23 6.64 0.97 9.30
N ALA A 24 6.07 1.45 8.20
CA ALA A 24 6.84 2.01 7.09
C ALA A 24 7.57 3.29 7.48
N SER A 25 6.90 4.18 8.23
CA SER A 25 7.45 5.43 8.73
C SER A 25 8.68 5.20 9.62
N VAL A 26 8.60 4.26 10.58
CA VAL A 26 9.74 3.91 11.44
C VAL A 26 10.94 3.41 10.63
N LEU A 27 10.72 2.55 9.63
CA LEU A 27 11.80 2.07 8.76
C LEU A 27 12.39 3.21 7.92
N TRP A 28 11.57 4.13 7.45
CA TRP A 28 12.02 5.28 6.69
C TRP A 28 12.85 6.24 7.54
N GLU A 29 12.41 6.57 8.75
CA GLU A 29 13.14 7.42 9.69
C GLU A 29 14.54 6.86 9.98
N SER A 30 14.66 5.54 10.16
CA SER A 30 15.96 4.88 10.37
C SER A 30 16.95 5.04 9.20
N LEU A 31 16.46 5.41 8.01
CA LEU A 31 17.30 5.70 6.84
C LEU A 31 17.70 7.17 6.74
N LEU A 32 16.93 8.06 7.37
CA LEU A 32 17.26 9.49 7.45
C LEU A 32 18.40 9.73 8.45
N GLU A 33 18.52 8.86 9.46
CA GLU A 33 19.70 8.75 10.30
C GLU A 33 20.90 8.34 9.43
N LYS A 34 21.74 9.32 9.08
CA LYS A 34 22.91 9.14 8.19
C LYS A 34 24.04 8.38 8.89
N GLU A 35 23.77 7.16 9.34
CA GLU A 35 24.80 6.29 9.88
C GLU A 35 25.81 5.94 8.77
N PRO A 36 27.12 6.06 9.05
CA PRO A 36 28.15 5.70 8.08
C PRO A 36 28.08 4.20 7.76
N ILE A 37 28.22 3.85 6.48
CA ILE A 37 28.31 2.46 6.04
C ILE A 37 29.72 1.95 6.35
N LEU A 38 29.85 1.10 7.36
CA LEU A 38 31.15 0.56 7.81
C LEU A 38 31.35 -0.90 7.37
N SER A 39 30.28 -1.58 6.97
CA SER A 39 30.29 -2.99 6.61
C SER A 39 29.27 -3.35 5.54
N GLU A 40 29.43 -4.54 4.93
CA GLU A 40 28.42 -5.12 4.05
C GLU A 40 27.08 -5.30 4.80
N ARG A 41 27.12 -5.65 6.08
CA ARG A 41 25.93 -5.77 6.92
C ARG A 41 25.15 -4.46 7.01
N ASP A 42 25.83 -3.32 7.07
CA ASP A 42 25.17 -2.00 7.08
C ASP A 42 24.51 -1.71 5.73
N THR A 43 25.15 -2.10 4.62
CA THR A 43 24.54 -2.02 3.28
C THR A 43 23.27 -2.87 3.19
N GLN A 44 23.31 -4.11 3.69
CA GLN A 44 22.12 -4.98 3.72
C GLN A 44 21.04 -4.41 4.63
N ARG A 45 21.39 -3.81 5.77
CA ARG A 45 20.45 -3.14 6.66
C ARG A 45 19.75 -1.98 5.96
N GLN A 46 20.50 -1.05 5.36
CA GLN A 46 19.91 0.10 4.64
C GLN A 46 19.04 -0.36 3.46
N SER A 47 19.52 -1.31 2.64
CA SER A 47 18.72 -1.84 1.54
C SER A 47 17.47 -2.57 2.04
N GLY A 48 17.56 -3.30 3.14
CA GLY A 48 16.45 -3.99 3.77
C GLY A 48 15.42 -3.02 4.32
N SER A 49 15.83 -2.00 5.06
CA SER A 49 14.96 -0.94 5.58
C SER A 49 14.23 -0.22 4.45
N LEU A 50 14.92 0.15 3.36
CA LEU A 50 14.28 0.83 2.22
C LEU A 50 13.22 -0.06 1.55
N LYS A 51 13.58 -1.33 1.29
CA LYS A 51 12.64 -2.29 0.69
C LYS A 51 11.45 -2.57 1.60
N GLY A 52 11.70 -2.69 2.90
CA GLY A 52 10.68 -2.87 3.93
C GLY A 52 9.74 -1.69 3.99
N ALA A 53 10.27 -0.47 4.06
CA ALA A 53 9.48 0.76 4.05
C ALA A 53 8.58 0.85 2.81
N LEU A 54 9.12 0.64 1.61
CA LEU A 54 8.34 0.65 0.37
C LEU A 54 7.28 -0.46 0.31
N LEU A 55 7.59 -1.66 0.81
CA LEU A 55 6.63 -2.76 0.84
C LEU A 55 5.46 -2.42 1.77
N LEU A 56 5.76 -2.00 2.99
CA LEU A 56 4.76 -1.68 4.01
C LEU A 56 3.93 -0.47 3.59
N LEU A 57 4.56 0.57 3.02
CA LEU A 57 3.86 1.73 2.49
C LEU A 57 2.91 1.35 1.34
N GLY A 58 3.35 0.46 0.45
CA GLY A 58 2.49 -0.06 -0.61
C GLY A 58 1.33 -0.90 -0.10
N LEU A 59 1.57 -1.72 0.93
CA LEU A 59 0.50 -2.48 1.60
C LEU A 59 -0.46 -1.56 2.37
N ALA A 60 0.02 -0.46 2.95
CA ALA A 60 -0.82 0.54 3.59
C ALA A 60 -1.80 1.14 2.56
N ALA A 61 -1.26 1.69 1.47
CA ALA A 61 -2.06 2.21 0.37
C ALA A 61 -3.04 1.16 -0.20
N GLU A 62 -2.59 -0.09 -0.38
CA GLU A 62 -3.45 -1.19 -0.84
C GLU A 62 -4.62 -1.44 0.12
N ASN A 63 -4.38 -1.49 1.42
CA ASN A 63 -5.42 -1.75 2.41
C ASN A 63 -6.42 -0.59 2.50
N ALA A 64 -5.97 0.67 2.46
CA ALA A 64 -6.88 1.82 2.44
C ALA A 64 -7.78 1.83 1.18
N LEU A 65 -7.20 1.60 0.01
CA LEU A 65 -7.96 1.49 -1.24
C LEU A 65 -8.98 0.34 -1.18
N LYS A 66 -8.59 -0.81 -0.64
CA LYS A 66 -9.51 -1.95 -0.45
C LYS A 66 -10.61 -1.63 0.57
N GLY A 67 -10.29 -0.98 1.68
CA GLY A 67 -11.28 -0.55 2.68
C GLY A 67 -12.34 0.36 2.08
N ALA A 68 -11.91 1.39 1.34
CA ALA A 68 -12.82 2.27 0.61
C ALA A 68 -13.64 1.51 -0.45
N TYR A 69 -13.05 0.50 -1.10
CA TYR A 69 -13.75 -0.30 -2.08
C TYR A 69 -14.81 -1.20 -1.47
N VAL A 70 -14.52 -1.86 -0.34
CA VAL A 70 -15.47 -2.66 0.43
C VAL A 70 -16.63 -1.79 0.92
N TYR A 71 -16.37 -0.57 1.38
CA TYR A 71 -17.40 0.37 1.80
C TYR A 71 -18.39 0.69 0.66
N LYS A 72 -17.88 0.92 -0.56
CA LYS A 72 -18.71 1.23 -1.74
C LYS A 72 -19.33 -0.01 -2.38
N ASN A 73 -18.65 -1.16 -2.32
CA ASN A 73 -18.99 -2.37 -3.05
C ASN A 73 -18.75 -3.59 -2.15
N ALA A 74 -19.83 -4.13 -1.58
CA ALA A 74 -19.72 -5.34 -0.76
C ALA A 74 -19.17 -6.52 -1.59
N PRO A 75 -18.15 -7.26 -1.10
CA PRO A 75 -17.65 -8.45 -1.78
C PRO A 75 -18.67 -9.59 -1.76
N ASP A 76 -18.71 -10.37 -2.85
CA ASP A 76 -19.41 -11.65 -2.89
C ASP A 76 -18.63 -12.70 -2.10
N LEU A 77 -19.19 -13.11 -0.97
CA LEU A 77 -18.64 -14.11 -0.06
C LEU A 77 -19.44 -15.42 -0.05
N SER A 78 -20.29 -15.66 -1.06
CA SER A 78 -21.13 -16.88 -1.18
C SER A 78 -20.35 -18.20 -1.16
N LYS A 79 -19.04 -18.16 -1.46
CA LYS A 79 -18.12 -19.31 -1.44
C LYS A 79 -17.22 -19.35 -0.20
N GLU A 80 -17.62 -18.66 0.87
CA GLU A 80 -16.87 -18.54 2.14
C GLU A 80 -15.43 -18.04 1.93
N ARG A 81 -15.23 -17.21 0.89
CA ARG A 81 -13.91 -16.67 0.56
C ARG A 81 -14.03 -15.35 -0.18
N LEU A 82 -13.07 -14.48 0.07
CA LEU A 82 -12.85 -13.26 -0.68
C LEU A 82 -12.13 -13.57 -2.00
N SER A 83 -12.74 -13.21 -3.12
CA SER A 83 -12.09 -13.30 -4.43
C SER A 83 -11.05 -12.19 -4.58
N ALA A 84 -9.81 -12.52 -4.90
CA ALA A 84 -8.78 -11.52 -5.20
C ALA A 84 -9.20 -10.59 -6.36
N LYS A 85 -10.03 -11.08 -7.29
CA LYS A 85 -10.57 -10.29 -8.42
C LYS A 85 -11.61 -9.25 -8.00
N HIS A 86 -12.06 -9.26 -6.75
CA HIS A 86 -12.98 -8.25 -6.24
C HIS A 86 -12.34 -6.85 -6.29
N PHE A 87 -11.04 -6.75 -5.99
CA PHE A 87 -10.33 -5.47 -5.92
C PHE A 87 -9.70 -5.06 -7.25
N HIS A 88 -9.04 -6.00 -7.91
CA HIS A 88 -8.17 -5.70 -9.05
C HIS A 88 -8.24 -6.79 -10.14
N GLU A 89 -8.02 -6.43 -11.40
CA GLU A 89 -7.81 -7.39 -12.50
C GLU A 89 -6.42 -8.00 -12.44
N LYS A 90 -5.42 -7.15 -12.21
CA LYS A 90 -4.02 -7.52 -12.01
C LYS A 90 -3.69 -7.42 -10.52
N ALA A 91 -3.14 -8.51 -9.96
CA ALA A 91 -2.83 -8.57 -8.55
C ALA A 91 -1.94 -7.39 -8.08
N HIS A 92 -2.37 -6.72 -7.02
CA HIS A 92 -1.68 -5.59 -6.39
C HIS A 92 -1.45 -4.37 -7.30
N ASP A 93 -2.26 -4.18 -8.35
CA ASP A 93 -2.23 -2.96 -9.16
C ASP A 93 -3.04 -1.85 -8.47
N LEU A 94 -2.36 -0.94 -7.80
CA LEU A 94 -3.00 0.12 -7.00
C LEU A 94 -3.68 1.18 -7.87
N ASN A 95 -3.17 1.42 -9.08
CA ASN A 95 -3.81 2.35 -10.03
C ASN A 95 -5.14 1.77 -10.53
N ASP A 96 -5.22 0.45 -10.77
CA ASP A 96 -6.48 -0.22 -11.11
C ASP A 96 -7.53 -0.06 -9.99
N VAL A 97 -7.16 -0.32 -8.72
CA VAL A 97 -8.10 -0.14 -7.60
C VAL A 97 -8.55 1.33 -7.46
N ALA A 98 -7.63 2.28 -7.57
CA ALA A 98 -7.95 3.71 -7.50
C ALA A 98 -8.89 4.14 -8.64
N SER A 99 -8.65 3.65 -9.86
CA SER A 99 -9.52 3.89 -11.02
C SER A 99 -10.92 3.32 -10.81
N ARG A 100 -11.03 2.09 -10.29
CA ARG A 100 -12.31 1.43 -9.95
C ARG A 100 -13.09 2.16 -8.86
N LEU A 101 -12.41 2.86 -7.97
CA LEU A 101 -13.01 3.75 -6.96
C LEU A 101 -13.48 5.10 -7.53
N GLY A 102 -13.15 5.41 -8.78
CA GLY A 102 -13.42 6.69 -9.42
C GLY A 102 -12.51 7.82 -8.95
N LEU A 103 -11.31 7.50 -8.43
CA LEU A 103 -10.38 8.52 -7.93
C LEU A 103 -9.70 9.25 -9.11
N SER A 104 -9.75 10.57 -9.09
CA SER A 104 -8.99 11.40 -10.04
C SER A 104 -7.58 11.64 -9.52
N LEU A 105 -6.66 10.75 -9.84
CA LEU A 105 -5.26 10.86 -9.42
C LEU A 105 -4.52 11.95 -10.19
N LYS A 106 -3.75 12.78 -9.47
CA LYS A 106 -2.73 13.63 -10.08
C LYS A 106 -1.63 12.74 -10.69
N PRO A 107 -0.92 13.18 -11.75
CA PRO A 107 0.16 12.40 -12.37
C PRO A 107 1.18 11.85 -11.37
N ASP A 108 1.63 12.68 -10.42
CA ASP A 108 2.61 12.27 -9.41
C ASP A 108 2.09 11.19 -8.46
N HIS A 109 0.79 11.21 -8.12
CA HIS A 109 0.16 10.18 -7.30
C HIS A 109 0.07 8.86 -8.07
N SER A 110 -0.24 8.91 -9.37
CA SER A 110 -0.31 7.70 -10.19
C SER A 110 1.07 7.03 -10.32
N VAL A 111 2.12 7.83 -10.48
CA VAL A 111 3.52 7.35 -10.50
C VAL A 111 3.92 6.76 -9.14
N LEU A 112 3.50 7.37 -8.03
CA LEU A 112 3.72 6.82 -6.69
C LEU A 112 3.02 5.45 -6.53
N LEU A 113 1.72 5.36 -6.86
CA LEU A 113 0.97 4.12 -6.77
C LEU A 113 1.52 3.02 -7.67
N GLU A 114 2.02 3.35 -8.87
CA GLU A 114 2.69 2.39 -9.75
C GLU A 114 3.98 1.84 -9.12
N ARG A 115 4.79 2.72 -8.53
CA ARG A 115 6.02 2.33 -7.84
C ARG A 115 5.74 1.43 -6.64
N LEU A 116 4.74 1.78 -5.84
CA LEU A 116 4.29 0.96 -4.70
C LEU A 116 3.69 -0.37 -5.14
N SER A 117 2.90 -0.39 -6.23
CA SER A 117 2.39 -1.63 -6.84
C SER A 117 3.55 -2.58 -7.16
N THR A 118 4.62 -2.04 -7.75
CA THR A 118 5.82 -2.82 -8.10
C THR A 118 6.53 -3.38 -6.86
N SER A 119 6.64 -2.59 -5.79
CA SER A 119 7.19 -3.02 -4.51
C SER A 119 6.41 -4.16 -3.87
N VAL A 120 5.07 -4.03 -3.83
CA VAL A 120 4.17 -5.07 -3.31
C VAL A 120 4.20 -6.33 -4.17
N GLN A 121 4.25 -6.18 -5.50
CA GLN A 121 4.29 -7.32 -6.43
C GLN A 121 5.58 -8.12 -6.27
N TRP A 122 6.75 -7.48 -6.32
CA TRP A 122 8.01 -8.21 -6.31
C TRP A 122 9.24 -7.44 -5.80
N SER A 123 9.39 -6.15 -6.06
CA SER A 123 10.72 -5.51 -5.98
C SER A 123 11.28 -5.37 -4.57
N SER A 124 10.41 -5.40 -3.56
CA SER A 124 10.81 -5.45 -2.16
C SER A 124 10.97 -6.87 -1.60
N LYS A 125 10.47 -7.90 -2.31
CA LYS A 125 10.43 -9.30 -1.84
C LYS A 125 11.49 -10.18 -2.51
N TYR A 126 11.79 -9.90 -3.78
CA TYR A 126 12.64 -10.73 -4.62
C TYR A 126 13.71 -9.89 -5.31
N LYS A 127 14.78 -10.55 -5.78
CA LYS A 127 15.84 -9.87 -6.54
C LYS A 127 15.41 -9.53 -7.97
N ALA A 128 14.42 -10.23 -8.51
CA ALA A 128 13.91 -10.06 -9.86
C ALA A 128 12.41 -10.44 -9.88
N PRO A 129 11.63 -9.91 -10.84
CA PRO A 129 10.26 -10.36 -11.03
C PRO A 129 10.20 -11.76 -11.60
N LEU A 130 9.01 -12.37 -11.55
CA LEU A 130 8.75 -13.68 -12.14
C LEU A 130 8.78 -13.64 -13.68
N LYS A 131 8.46 -12.50 -14.29
CA LYS A 131 8.49 -12.32 -15.74
C LYS A 131 9.48 -11.23 -16.11
N LYS A 132 10.29 -11.48 -17.14
CA LYS A 132 11.25 -10.49 -17.67
C LYS A 132 10.57 -9.18 -18.09
N SER A 133 9.37 -9.25 -18.66
CA SER A 133 8.62 -8.05 -19.08
C SER A 133 8.29 -7.10 -17.93
N ASP A 134 8.12 -7.62 -16.71
CA ASP A 134 7.91 -6.78 -15.52
C ASP A 134 9.19 -6.03 -15.12
N LEU A 135 10.37 -6.56 -15.48
CA LEU A 135 11.66 -5.88 -15.28
C LEU A 135 11.89 -4.82 -16.35
N ASP A 136 11.61 -5.15 -17.61
CA ASP A 136 11.76 -4.25 -18.76
C ASP A 136 10.81 -3.04 -18.64
N GLY A 137 9.65 -3.21 -17.99
CA GLY A 137 8.66 -2.17 -17.73
C GLY A 137 8.94 -1.29 -16.50
N LEU A 138 10.07 -1.46 -15.81
CA LEU A 138 10.40 -0.66 -14.62
C LEU A 138 10.87 0.74 -15.01
N ILE A 139 9.94 1.66 -15.26
CA ILE A 139 10.25 3.02 -15.76
C ILE A 139 10.87 3.91 -14.66
N HIS A 140 10.44 3.76 -13.41
CA HIS A 140 10.74 4.74 -12.33
C HIS A 140 11.70 4.27 -11.24
N GLY A 141 12.19 3.03 -11.34
CA GLY A 141 13.08 2.43 -10.35
C GLY A 141 12.44 2.21 -8.97
N VAL A 142 13.20 1.66 -8.04
CA VAL A 142 12.79 1.45 -6.64
C VAL A 142 13.43 2.53 -5.79
N LYS A 143 12.70 3.62 -5.55
CA LYS A 143 13.12 4.73 -4.68
C LYS A 143 11.95 5.20 -3.84
N MET A 144 12.26 5.73 -2.67
CA MET A 144 11.30 6.44 -1.83
C MET A 144 11.63 7.93 -1.87
N GLY A 145 10.64 8.76 -2.16
CA GLY A 145 10.71 10.21 -2.12
C GLY A 145 10.40 10.73 -0.72
N SER A 146 10.92 11.92 -0.39
CA SER A 146 10.70 12.55 0.92
C SER A 146 9.24 12.90 1.19
N THR A 147 8.40 12.98 0.17
CA THR A 147 6.97 13.30 0.26
C THR A 147 6.08 12.07 0.09
N ASP A 148 6.65 10.87 -0.09
CA ASP A 148 5.87 9.65 -0.35
C ASP A 148 5.02 9.26 0.87
N LEU A 149 5.56 9.45 2.09
CA LEU A 149 4.80 9.21 3.33
C LEU A 149 3.60 10.14 3.41
N ASP A 150 3.83 11.47 3.34
CA ASP A 150 2.75 12.46 3.39
C ASP A 150 1.67 12.19 2.33
N ALA A 151 2.07 11.82 1.11
CA ALA A 151 1.11 11.54 0.04
C ALA A 151 0.23 10.32 0.33
N ILE A 152 0.79 9.27 0.95
CA ILE A 152 0.02 8.08 1.33
C ILE A 152 -0.79 8.32 2.60
N GLU A 153 -0.27 9.06 3.58
CA GLU A 153 -1.02 9.46 4.77
C GLU A 153 -2.30 10.20 4.39
N ASN A 154 -2.16 11.26 3.59
CA ASN A 154 -3.29 12.03 3.08
C ASN A 154 -4.29 11.15 2.31
N LEU A 155 -3.79 10.20 1.50
CA LEU A 155 -4.65 9.25 0.79
C LEU A 155 -5.44 8.36 1.77
N ILE A 156 -4.80 7.84 2.82
CA ILE A 156 -5.44 7.00 3.82
C ILE A 156 -6.54 7.79 4.54
N GLU A 157 -6.22 8.99 5.03
CA GLU A 157 -7.17 9.85 5.73
C GLU A 157 -8.37 10.23 4.85
N ASP A 158 -8.12 10.64 3.60
CA ASP A 158 -9.19 11.03 2.67
C ASP A 158 -10.12 9.86 2.37
N LEU A 159 -9.57 8.68 2.12
CA LEU A 159 -10.36 7.47 1.87
C LEU A 159 -11.12 7.03 3.12
N GLN A 160 -10.51 7.14 4.30
CA GLN A 160 -11.12 6.80 5.58
C GLN A 160 -12.34 7.69 5.84
N ARG A 161 -12.18 9.02 5.72
CA ARG A 161 -13.27 9.99 5.85
C ARG A 161 -14.40 9.74 4.85
N GLN A 162 -14.05 9.46 3.59
CA GLN A 162 -15.03 9.12 2.54
C GLN A 162 -15.72 7.78 2.78
N SER A 163 -15.19 6.93 3.65
CA SER A 163 -15.74 5.62 4.00
C SER A 163 -16.56 5.65 5.29
N GLY A 164 -16.90 6.84 5.79
CA GLY A 164 -17.82 7.03 6.92
C GLY A 164 -17.16 7.29 8.26
N TYR A 165 -15.83 7.26 8.36
CA TYR A 165 -15.14 7.65 9.59
C TYR A 165 -15.25 9.15 9.85
N SER A 166 -15.40 9.53 11.13
CA SER A 166 -15.27 10.91 11.60
C SER A 166 -14.40 11.00 12.85
N GLU A 167 -13.66 12.10 13.01
CA GLU A 167 -12.86 12.36 14.22
C GLU A 167 -13.73 12.46 15.48
N GLU A 168 -14.95 12.99 15.35
CA GLU A 168 -15.85 13.21 16.49
C GLU A 168 -16.50 11.92 17.00
N ASN A 169 -16.86 11.00 16.08
CA ASN A 169 -17.68 9.82 16.42
C ASN A 169 -17.01 8.47 16.09
N GLY A 170 -15.85 8.47 15.45
CA GLY A 170 -15.20 7.25 14.98
C GLY A 170 -15.89 6.64 13.76
N TRP A 171 -15.87 5.30 13.68
CA TRP A 171 -16.61 4.51 12.69
C TRP A 171 -18.09 4.37 13.10
N PRO A 172 -19.03 4.39 12.14
CA PRO A 172 -20.46 4.26 12.38
C PRO A 172 -20.91 2.84 12.80
#